data_AF-A0A3N5B468-F1
#
_entry.id   AF-A0A3N5B468-F1
#
_cell.length_a   1.000
_cell.length_b   1.000
_cell.length_c   1.000
_cell.angle_alpha   90.00
_cell.angle_beta   90.00
_cell.angle_gamma   90.00
#
_symmetry.space_group_name_H-M   'P 1'
#
loop_
_entity.id
_entity.type
_entity.pdbx_description
1 polymer ?
#
loop_
_entity_poly.entity_id
_entity_poly.type
_entity_poly.pdbx_seq_one_letter_code
_entity_poly.pdbx_strand_id
1 'polypeptide(L)' 'MFKFVTWVLLIGGAFIFNLLGLMNLVPKFISIPFLFLTFFLFFYFILQRNSFKRFK' A
#
# COMPACT_ATOMS: atom_id res chain seq x y z
N MET A 1 -3.53 -8.45 15.25
CA MET A 1 -4.36 -7.24 15.08
C MET A 1 -3.51 -6.02 14.71
N PHE A 2 -2.48 -5.67 15.48
CA PHE A 2 -1.55 -4.55 15.19
C PHE A 2 -1.00 -4.51 13.75
N LYS A 3 -0.55 -5.64 13.19
CA LYS A 3 -0.03 -5.70 11.81
C LYS A 3 -1.03 -5.24 10.74
N PHE A 4 -2.32 -5.50 10.94
CA PHE A 4 -3.36 -5.07 10.01
C PHE A 4 -3.59 -3.56 10.10
N VAL A 5 -3.61 -3.02 11.32
CA VAL A 5 -3.75 -1.58 11.58
C VAL A 5 -2.61 -0.78 10.94
N THR A 6 -1.36 -1.27 11.04
CA THR A 6 -0.21 -0.64 10.37
C THR A 6 -0.33 -0.62 8.85
N TRP A 7 -0.87 -1.68 8.23
CA TRP A 7 -1.10 -1.70 6.79
C TRP A 7 -2.20 -0.73 6.37
N VAL A 8 -3.28 -0.63 7.15
CA VAL A 8 -4.35 0.34 6.91
C VAL A 8 -3.82 1.78 7.00
N LEU A 9 -2.97 2.08 7.98
CA LEU A 9 -2.31 3.39 8.11
C LEU A 9 -1.38 3.69 6.93
N LEU A 10 -0.58 2.70 6.49
CA LEU A 10 0.31 2.86 5.34
C LEU A 10 -0.46 3.13 4.05
N ILE A 11 -1.55 2.39 3.80
CA ILE A 11 -2.39 2.59 2.61
C ILE A 11 -3.09 3.94 2.67
N GLY A 12 -3.65 4.30 3.83
CA GLY A 12 -4.28 5.60 4.03
C GLY A 12 -3.31 6.76 3.79
N GLY A 13 -2.09 6.68 4.33
CA GLY A 13 -1.04 7.66 4.13
C GLY A 13 -0.59 7.75 2.67
N ALA A 14 -0.36 6.62 2.00
CA ALA A 14 0.01 6.58 0.59
C ALA A 14 -1.10 7.16 -0.31
N PHE A 15 -2.37 6.92 0.03
CA PHE A 15 -3.51 7.48 -0.67
C PHE A 15 -3.57 9.01 -0.56
N ILE A 16 -3.40 9.55 0.66
CA ILE A 16 -3.33 11.00 0.88
C ILE A 16 -2.15 11.61 0.11
N PHE A 17 -0.97 10.97 0.13
CA PHE A 17 0.18 11.41 -0.63
C PHE A 17 -0.07 11.43 -2.14
N ASN A 18 -0.83 10.47 -2.65
CA ASN A 18 -1.24 10.45 -4.05
C ASN A 18 -2.23 11.59 -4.39
N LEU A 19 -3.19 11.88 -3.51
CA LEU A 19 -4.10 13.03 -3.65
C LEU A 19 -3.32 14.34 -3.74
N LEU A 20 -2.28 14.54 -2.92
CA LEU A 20 -1.40 15.70 -3.02
C LEU A 20 -0.72 15.78 -4.39
N GLY A 21 -0.35 14.64 -4.97
CA GLY A 21 0.16 14.57 -6.33
C GLY A 21 -0.86 14.96 -7.40
N LEU A 22 -2.12 14.57 -7.22
CA LEU A 22 -3.21 14.97 -8.12
C LEU A 22 -3.49 16.48 -8.06
N MET A 23 -3.34 17.09 -6.88
CA MET A 23 -3.45 18.54 -6.67
C MET A 23 -2.22 19.33 -7.20
N ASN A 24 -1.27 18.66 -7.85
CA ASN A 24 0.02 19.23 -8.29
C ASN A 24 0.88 19.81 -7.15
N LEU A 25 0.60 19.46 -5.89
CA LEU A 25 1.42 19.84 -4.72
C LEU A 25 2.69 18.99 -4.62
N VAL A 26 2.63 17.77 -5.14
CA VAL A 26 3.74 16.82 -5.24
C VAL A 26 3.86 16.36 -6.68
N PRO A 27 5.06 16.08 -7.19
CA PRO A 27 5.20 15.56 -8.55
C PRO A 27 4.51 14.19 -8.71
N LYS A 28 3.61 14.09 -9.70
CA LYS A 28 2.82 12.87 -10.00
C LYS A 28 3.70 11.65 -10.27
N PHE A 29 4.87 11.86 -10.87
CA PHE A 29 5.83 10.80 -11.14
C PHE A 29 6.43 10.18 -9.87
N ILE A 30 6.27 10.80 -8.69
CA ILE A 30 6.70 10.25 -7.40
C ILE A 30 5.51 9.63 -6.68
N SER A 31 4.37 10.32 -6.65
CA SER A 31 3.21 9.91 -5.86
C SER A 31 2.50 8.66 -6.42
N ILE A 32 2.53 8.45 -7.74
CA ILE A 32 1.96 7.28 -8.41
C ILE A 32 2.77 6.01 -8.08
N PRO A 33 4.11 5.94 -8.30
CA PRO A 33 4.88 4.74 -7.97
C PRO A 33 4.84 4.41 -6.47
N PHE A 34 4.79 5.41 -5.60
CA PHE A 34 4.68 5.18 -4.16
C PHE A 34 3.35 4.51 -3.77
N LEU A 35 2.25 4.98 -4.35
CA LEU A 35 0.93 4.36 -4.16
C LEU A 35 0.89 2.93 -4.71
N PHE A 36 1.43 2.72 -5.92
CA PHE A 36 1.51 1.40 -6.55
C PHE A 36 2.31 0.41 -5.69
N LEU A 37 3.48 0.81 -5.21
CA LEU A 37 4.34 -0.03 -4.37
C LEU A 37 3.63 -0.43 -3.07
N THR A 38 2.92 0.52 -2.46
CA THR A 38 2.16 0.27 -1.22
C THR A 38 1.06 -0.76 -1.44
N PHE A 39 0.28 -0.64 -2.53
CA PHE A 39 -0.73 -1.64 -2.89
C PHE A 39 -0.11 -3.00 -3.22
N PHE A 40 0.96 -3.02 -4.01
CA PHE A 40 1.65 -4.25 -4.39
C PHE A 40 2.11 -5.04 -3.15
N LEU A 41 2.76 -4.36 -2.21
CA LEU A 41 3.21 -4.99 -0.96
C LEU A 41 2.05 -5.45 -0.09
N PHE A 42 0.94 -4.71 -0.06
CA PHE A 42 -0.26 -5.12 0.67
C PHE A 42 -0.89 -6.39 0.08
N PHE A 43 -1.07 -6.45 -1.24
CA PHE A 43 -1.58 -7.63 -1.92
C PHE A 43 -0.65 -8.81 -1.75
N TYR A 44 0.66 -8.61 -1.90
CA TYR A 44 1.66 -9.63 -1.63
C TYR A 44 1.54 -10.16 -0.19
N PHE A 45 1.44 -9.29 0.81
CA PHE A 45 1.28 -9.70 2.20
C PHE A 45 0.01 -10.53 2.44
N ILE A 46 -1.12 -10.16 1.81
CA ILE A 46 -2.38 -10.92 1.90
C ILE A 46 -2.27 -12.29 1.20
N LEU A 47 -1.77 -12.31 -0.04
CA LEU A 47 -1.65 -13.51 -0.86
C LEU A 47 -0.64 -14.49 -0.30
N GLN A 48 0.53 -14.01 0.14
CA GLN A 48 1.59 -14.83 0.74
C GLN A 48 1.10 -15.51 2.03
N ARG A 49 0.29 -14.81 2.83
CA ARG A 49 -0.32 -15.37 4.05
C ARG A 49 -1.29 -16.52 3.76
N ASN A 50 -1.96 -16.50 2.61
CA ASN A 50 -2.84 -17.59 2.17
C ASN A 50 -2.08 -18.74 1.50
N SER A 51 -0.91 -18.48 0.91
CA SER A 51 -0.09 -19.52 0.27
C SER A 51 0.51 -20.52 1.29
N PHE A 52 0.96 -20.05 2.46
CA PHE A 52 1.51 -20.93 3.51
C PHE A 52 0.49 -21.89 4.15
N LYS A 53 -0.82 -21.63 4.02
CA LYS A 53 -1.85 -22.54 4.54
C LYS A 53 -2.04 -23.80 3.70
N ARG A 54 -1.48 -23.85 2.47
CA ARG A 54 -1.65 -24.97 1.54
C ARG A 54 -0.59 -26.06 1.68
N PHE A 55 0.43 -25.84 2.52
CA PHE A 55 1.50 -26.79 2.83
C PHE A 55 1.36 -27.42 4.23
N LYS A 56 0.12 -27.60 4.72
CA LYS A 56 -0.14 -28.29 5.98
C LYS A 56 -1.16 -29.39 5.80
#